data_AF-A0A968PEV6-F1
#
_entry.id   AF-A0A968PEV6-F1
#
_cell.length_a   1.000
_cell.length_b   1.000
_cell.length_c   1.000
_cell.angle_alpha   90.00
_cell.angle_beta   90.00
_cell.angle_gamma   90.00
#
_symmetry.space_group_name_H-M   'P 1'
#
loop_
_entity.id
_entity.type
_entity.pdbx_description
1 polymer ?
#
loop_
_entity_poly.entity_id
_entity_poly.type
_entity_poly.pdbx_seq_one_letter_code
_entity_poly.pdbx_strand_id
1 'polypeptide(L)'
;MSITRGQRRKTYRIKFTDHHGRVRYMQGFDRLRDTHTLTDNLHRIVRAHRSGGVIPADLYYWLRFKLDKSRLQHLIDWGMVSAHELESGKTLKQHLDDWRSAMLSKGVLPKSAEQSHRLAALVLDGVMDYEQIARNGFWLRSICLRVSGSGRPAPGGPHWWRLNRSAPGWCDSVVPPDPPWRCWKLSRSGKLTTCVSVGHFPRPNKPGSWPVVLEHGKTAGHGSA
;
A
#
# COMPACT_ATOMS: atom_id res chain seq x y z
N MET A 1 -15.36 -16.39 26.39
CA MET A 1 -14.22 -17.14 25.82
C MET A 1 -13.97 -18.37 26.67
N SER A 2 -13.34 -19.41 26.15
CA SER A 2 -12.95 -20.59 26.94
C SER A 2 -11.47 -20.92 26.75
N ILE A 3 -10.79 -21.28 27.83
CA ILE A 3 -9.40 -21.74 27.81
C ILE A 3 -9.41 -23.25 28.02
N THR A 4 -8.73 -23.99 27.15
CA THR A 4 -8.60 -25.45 27.27
C THR A 4 -7.13 -25.82 27.22
N ARG A 5 -6.66 -26.68 28.13
CA ARG A 5 -5.29 -27.19 28.11
C ARG A 5 -5.18 -28.34 27.11
N GLY A 6 -4.20 -28.30 26.20
CA GLY A 6 -3.95 -29.42 25.31
C GLY A 6 -3.34 -30.61 26.06
N GLN A 7 -3.84 -31.83 25.85
CA GLN A 7 -3.29 -33.04 26.49
C GLN A 7 -1.83 -33.33 26.10
N ARG A 8 -1.44 -33.05 24.84
CA ARG A 8 -0.11 -33.39 24.30
C ARG A 8 0.93 -32.26 24.37
N ARG A 9 0.49 -31.01 24.50
CA ARG A 9 1.39 -29.84 24.51
C ARG A 9 1.15 -29.07 25.80
N LYS A 10 2.22 -28.61 26.46
CA LYS A 10 2.14 -27.77 27.67
C LYS A 10 1.56 -26.36 27.41
N THR A 11 0.91 -26.15 26.27
CA THR A 11 0.35 -24.85 25.86
C THR A 11 -1.17 -24.87 25.99
N TYR A 12 -1.71 -23.75 26.48
CA TYR A 12 -3.14 -23.53 26.52
C TYR A 12 -3.67 -23.14 25.13
N ARG A 13 -4.95 -23.42 24.87
CA ARG A 13 -5.67 -23.00 23.66
C ARG A 13 -6.83 -22.09 24.07
N ILE A 14 -6.91 -20.92 23.45
CA ILE A 14 -7.95 -19.93 23.69
C ILE A 14 -8.97 -20.06 22.56
N LYS A 15 -10.24 -20.28 22.90
CA LYS A 15 -11.38 -20.25 21.96
C LYS A 15 -12.18 -18.97 22.20
N PHE A 16 -12.40 -18.20 21.13
CA PHE A 16 -13.14 -16.95 21.21
C PHE A 16 -13.94 -16.65 19.95
N THR A 17 -14.85 -15.69 20.04
CA THR A 17 -15.64 -15.21 18.89
C THR A 17 -15.12 -13.83 18.50
N ASP A 18 -14.75 -13.65 17.24
CA ASP A 18 -14.25 -12.37 16.74
C ASP A 18 -15.39 -11.32 16.60
N HIS A 19 -15.04 -10.14 16.09
CA HIS A 19 -15.99 -9.05 15.88
C HIS A 19 -16.95 -9.32 14.70
N HIS A 20 -16.64 -10.29 13.84
CA HIS A 20 -17.51 -10.79 12.77
C HIS A 20 -18.39 -11.97 13.20
N GLY A 21 -18.38 -12.35 14.49
CA GLY A 21 -19.16 -13.48 14.99
C GLY A 21 -18.55 -14.86 14.67
N ARG A 22 -17.33 -14.93 14.11
CA ARG A 22 -16.69 -16.21 13.77
C ARG A 22 -15.91 -16.75 14.95
N VAL A 23 -15.95 -18.07 15.15
CA VAL A 23 -15.18 -18.74 16.20
C VAL A 23 -13.72 -18.87 15.75
N ARG A 24 -12.81 -18.32 16.55
CA ARG A 24 -11.36 -18.34 16.35
C ARG A 24 -10.67 -19.10 17.47
N TYR A 25 -9.48 -19.57 17.15
CA TYR A 25 -8.61 -20.27 18.09
C TYR A 25 -7.23 -19.62 18.05
N MET A 26 -6.69 -19.31 19.22
CA MET A 26 -5.33 -18.81 19.37
C MET A 26 -4.58 -19.66 20.39
N GLN A 27 -3.29 -19.87 20.15
CA GLN A 27 -2.43 -20.55 21.12
C GLN A 27 -2.11 -19.59 22.27
N GLY A 28 -2.39 -20.02 23.49
CA GLY A 28 -2.01 -19.33 24.73
C GLY A 28 -0.52 -19.43 25.02
N PHE A 29 -0.13 -19.03 26.23
CA PHE A 29 1.23 -19.20 26.74
C PHE A 29 1.36 -20.52 27.51
N ASP A 30 2.55 -20.83 28.01
CA ASP A 30 2.77 -22.01 28.87
C ASP A 30 2.22 -21.80 30.29
N ARG A 31 2.24 -20.54 30.76
CA ARG A 31 1.69 -20.16 32.06
C ARG A 31 0.22 -19.74 31.90
N LEU A 32 -0.61 -20.23 32.82
CA LEU A 32 -2.05 -19.94 32.80
C LEU A 32 -2.33 -18.45 33.02
N ARG A 33 -1.60 -17.81 33.95
CA ARG A 33 -1.72 -16.37 34.22
C ARG A 33 -1.52 -15.52 32.97
N ASP A 34 -0.48 -15.78 32.20
CA ASP A 34 -0.18 -15.04 30.97
C ASP A 34 -1.25 -15.30 29.89
N THR A 35 -1.80 -16.51 29.86
CA THR A 35 -2.93 -16.88 28.99
C THR A 35 -4.21 -16.13 29.36
N HIS A 36 -4.48 -15.91 30.64
CA HIS A 36 -5.59 -15.05 31.08
C HIS A 36 -5.41 -13.62 30.62
N THR A 37 -4.23 -13.02 30.86
CA THR A 37 -3.92 -11.65 30.38
C THR A 37 -4.11 -11.52 28.86
N LEU A 38 -3.67 -12.52 28.10
CA LEU A 38 -3.91 -12.58 26.65
C LEU A 38 -5.42 -12.62 26.33
N THR A 39 -6.18 -13.45 27.02
CA THR A 39 -7.63 -13.60 26.82
C THR A 39 -8.37 -12.30 27.13
N ASP A 40 -8.00 -11.60 28.21
CA ASP A 40 -8.60 -10.33 28.60
C ASP A 40 -8.30 -9.23 27.56
N ASN A 41 -7.05 -9.16 27.09
CA ASN A 41 -6.67 -8.22 26.03
C ASN A 41 -7.39 -8.52 24.71
N LEU A 42 -7.54 -9.79 24.33
CA LEU A 42 -8.35 -10.17 23.16
C LEU A 42 -9.81 -9.72 23.32
N HIS A 43 -10.39 -9.85 24.50
CA HIS A 43 -11.75 -9.37 24.79
C HIS A 43 -11.86 -7.86 24.61
N ARG A 44 -10.86 -7.10 25.09
CA ARG A 44 -10.81 -5.64 24.93
C ARG A 44 -10.71 -5.24 23.46
N ILE A 45 -9.90 -5.92 22.65
CA ILE A 45 -9.79 -5.69 21.20
C ILE A 45 -11.13 -5.96 20.51
N VAL A 46 -11.75 -7.12 20.76
CA VAL A 46 -13.06 -7.46 20.17
C VAL A 46 -14.11 -6.42 20.54
N ARG A 47 -14.13 -5.97 21.79
CA ARG A 47 -15.08 -4.95 22.26
C ARG A 47 -14.87 -3.61 21.54
N ALA A 48 -13.62 -3.14 21.42
CA ALA A 48 -13.30 -1.90 20.73
C ALA A 48 -13.74 -1.93 19.25
N HIS A 49 -13.49 -3.05 18.56
CA HIS A 49 -13.92 -3.22 17.18
C HIS A 49 -15.45 -3.26 17.03
N ARG A 50 -16.16 -3.96 17.93
CA ARG A 50 -17.63 -4.01 17.89
C ARG A 50 -18.27 -2.65 18.09
N SER A 51 -17.64 -1.76 18.86
CA SER A 51 -18.12 -0.38 19.03
C SER A 51 -17.69 0.57 17.89
N GLY A 52 -16.93 0.09 16.89
CA GLY A 52 -16.32 0.96 15.86
C GLY A 52 -15.30 1.95 16.44
N GLY A 53 -14.78 1.68 17.64
CA GLY A 53 -13.87 2.55 18.35
C GLY A 53 -12.41 2.29 17.98
N VAL A 54 -11.55 3.25 18.31
CA VAL A 54 -10.09 3.10 18.17
C VAL A 54 -9.56 2.18 19.28
N ILE A 55 -8.55 1.37 18.97
CA ILE A 55 -7.87 0.53 19.95
C ILE A 55 -7.24 1.42 21.04
N PRO A 56 -7.51 1.18 22.33
CA PRO A 56 -6.89 1.92 23.42
C PRO A 56 -5.35 1.92 23.35
N ALA A 57 -4.71 3.04 23.72
CA ALA A 57 -3.26 3.21 23.59
C ALA A 57 -2.44 2.17 24.38
N ASP A 58 -2.91 1.74 25.55
CA ASP A 58 -2.28 0.68 26.34
C ASP A 58 -2.33 -0.68 25.64
N LEU A 59 -3.44 -0.97 24.97
CA LEU A 59 -3.65 -2.20 24.20
C LEU A 59 -2.83 -2.19 22.90
N TYR A 60 -2.69 -1.02 22.26
CA TYR A 60 -1.80 -0.81 21.14
C TYR A 60 -0.33 -1.08 21.53
N TYR A 61 0.12 -0.52 22.66
CA TYR A 61 1.46 -0.77 23.17
C TYR A 61 1.68 -2.26 23.46
N TRP A 62 0.71 -2.92 24.08
CA TRP A 62 0.77 -4.35 24.32
C TRP A 62 0.86 -5.17 23.01
N LEU A 63 0.03 -4.86 22.00
CA LEU A 63 0.08 -5.51 20.69
C LEU A 63 1.45 -5.39 20.02
N ARG A 64 2.07 -4.21 20.12
CA ARG A 64 3.33 -3.91 19.46
C ARG A 64 4.56 -4.51 20.15
N PHE A 65 4.60 -4.48 21.48
CA PHE A 65 5.83 -4.77 22.24
C PHE A 65 5.77 -6.05 23.07
N LYS A 66 4.58 -6.59 23.36
CA LYS A 66 4.42 -7.78 24.21
C LYS A 66 3.92 -9.00 23.45
N LEU A 67 3.15 -8.80 22.39
CA LEU A 67 2.68 -9.89 21.55
C LEU A 67 3.76 -10.27 20.53
N ASP A 68 3.96 -11.57 20.33
CA ASP A 68 4.87 -12.05 19.29
C ASP A 68 4.29 -11.82 17.89
N LYS A 69 5.18 -11.76 16.90
CA LYS A 69 4.82 -11.47 15.50
C LYS A 69 3.82 -12.47 14.91
N SER A 70 3.88 -13.75 15.31
CA SER A 70 2.98 -14.78 14.75
C SER A 70 1.55 -14.58 15.25
N ARG A 71 1.35 -14.36 16.56
CA ARG A 71 0.02 -14.04 17.10
C ARG A 71 -0.50 -12.71 16.58
N LEU A 72 0.36 -11.71 16.44
CA LEU A 72 -0.01 -10.41 15.85
C LEU A 72 -0.49 -10.57 14.41
N GLN A 73 0.22 -11.35 13.59
CA GLN A 73 -0.18 -11.62 12.20
C GLN A 73 -1.56 -12.30 12.14
N HIS A 74 -1.83 -13.27 13.02
CA HIS A 74 -3.16 -13.87 13.08
C HIS A 74 -4.27 -12.86 13.41
N LEU A 75 -4.01 -11.89 14.28
CA LEU A 75 -4.97 -10.83 14.58
C LEU A 75 -5.22 -9.92 13.36
N ILE A 76 -4.17 -9.61 12.58
CA ILE A 76 -4.29 -8.87 11.32
C ILE A 76 -5.11 -9.68 10.31
N ASP A 77 -4.81 -10.96 10.13
CA ASP A 77 -5.49 -11.84 9.19
C ASP A 77 -6.98 -12.02 9.53
N TRP A 78 -7.34 -11.93 10.81
CA TRP A 78 -8.73 -11.95 11.27
C TRP A 78 -9.41 -10.58 11.20
N GLY A 79 -8.72 -9.54 10.74
CA GLY A 79 -9.21 -8.16 10.67
C GLY A 79 -9.40 -7.52 12.03
N MET A 80 -8.85 -8.10 13.10
CA MET A 80 -9.00 -7.59 14.48
C MET A 80 -8.01 -6.47 14.83
N VAL A 81 -7.01 -6.26 13.97
CA VAL A 81 -6.08 -5.14 14.06
C VAL A 81 -5.78 -4.73 12.63
N SER A 82 -5.85 -3.43 12.33
CA SER A 82 -5.47 -2.95 11.00
C SER A 82 -3.95 -3.04 10.84
N ALA A 83 -3.49 -3.65 9.75
CA ALA A 83 -2.07 -3.64 9.40
C ALA A 83 -1.52 -2.20 9.39
N HIS A 84 -2.30 -1.26 8.83
CA HIS A 84 -1.92 0.15 8.76
C HIS A 84 -1.71 0.80 10.14
N GLU A 85 -2.51 0.43 11.14
CA GLU A 85 -2.37 0.96 12.51
C GLU A 85 -1.09 0.45 13.18
N LEU A 86 -0.70 -0.80 12.93
CA LEU A 86 0.56 -1.34 13.45
C LEU A 86 1.77 -0.71 12.76
N GLU A 87 1.64 -0.44 11.47
CA GLU A 87 2.63 0.28 10.68
C GLU A 87 2.83 1.73 11.17
N SER A 88 1.78 2.42 11.63
CA SER A 88 1.85 3.85 11.95
C SER A 88 2.82 4.21 13.08
N GLY A 89 3.20 3.26 13.93
CA GLY A 89 4.20 3.52 14.96
C GLY A 89 5.64 3.23 14.53
N LYS A 90 5.87 2.67 13.33
CA LYS A 90 7.23 2.38 12.85
C LYS A 90 7.97 3.68 12.57
N THR A 91 9.27 3.67 12.85
CA THR A 91 10.11 4.80 12.45
C THR A 91 10.26 4.79 10.93
N LEU A 92 10.55 5.95 10.35
CA LEU A 92 10.80 6.06 8.92
C LEU A 92 11.91 5.10 8.46
N LYS A 93 12.96 4.94 9.27
CA LYS A 93 14.03 3.97 9.04
C LYS A 93 13.50 2.52 8.97
N GLN A 94 12.63 2.13 9.90
CA GLN A 94 12.02 0.79 9.88
C GLN A 94 11.19 0.57 8.61
N HIS A 95 10.47 1.58 8.13
CA HIS A 95 9.75 1.49 6.86
C HIS A 95 10.69 1.31 5.67
N LEU A 96 11.87 1.95 5.67
CA LEU A 96 12.87 1.74 4.62
C LEU A 96 13.43 0.31 4.66
N ASP A 97 13.72 -0.22 5.85
CA ASP A 97 14.18 -1.61 6.03
C ASP A 97 13.13 -2.63 5.54
N ASP A 98 11.85 -2.40 5.85
CA ASP A 98 10.73 -3.22 5.38
C ASP A 98 10.57 -3.12 3.86
N TRP A 99 10.70 -1.92 3.30
CA TRP A 99 10.65 -1.69 1.86
C TRP A 99 11.80 -2.42 1.14
N ARG A 100 13.02 -2.37 1.68
CA ARG A 100 14.16 -3.15 1.19
C ARG A 100 13.87 -4.64 1.21
N SER A 101 13.36 -5.16 2.32
CA SER A 101 13.00 -6.58 2.47
C SER A 101 11.93 -6.99 1.45
N ALA A 102 10.92 -6.15 1.24
CA ALA A 102 9.87 -6.39 0.24
C ALA A 102 10.41 -6.38 -1.20
N MET A 103 11.40 -5.52 -1.53
CA MET A 103 12.07 -5.54 -2.83
C MET A 103 12.81 -6.87 -3.05
N LEU A 104 13.54 -7.36 -2.04
CA LEU A 104 14.23 -8.65 -2.11
C LEU A 104 13.24 -9.80 -2.31
N SER A 105 12.13 -9.82 -1.57
CA SER A 105 11.09 -10.84 -1.73
C SER A 105 10.42 -10.83 -3.11
N LYS A 106 10.38 -9.69 -3.79
CA LYS A 106 9.90 -9.56 -5.17
C LYS A 106 10.93 -10.01 -6.22
N GLY A 107 12.12 -10.43 -5.80
CA GLY A 107 13.20 -10.86 -6.70
C GLY A 107 14.09 -9.74 -7.22
N VAL A 108 14.05 -8.54 -6.61
CA VAL A 108 15.00 -7.47 -6.96
C VAL A 108 16.41 -7.89 -6.54
N LEU A 109 17.40 -7.67 -7.41
CA LEU A 109 18.80 -7.99 -7.14
C LEU A 109 19.27 -7.33 -5.82
N PRO A 110 19.98 -8.06 -4.93
CA PRO A 110 20.36 -7.54 -3.62
C PRO A 110 21.12 -6.20 -3.64
N LYS A 111 22.04 -6.04 -4.61
CA LYS A 111 22.78 -4.78 -4.80
C LYS A 111 21.86 -3.61 -5.15
N SER A 112 20.84 -3.84 -5.98
CA SER A 112 19.88 -2.82 -6.40
C SER A 112 18.92 -2.44 -5.27
N ALA A 113 18.45 -3.42 -4.50
CA ALA A 113 17.62 -3.18 -3.32
C ALA A 113 18.40 -2.35 -2.27
N GLU A 114 19.68 -2.68 -2.02
CA GLU A 114 20.50 -1.95 -1.06
C GLU A 114 20.84 -0.53 -1.52
N GLN A 115 21.17 -0.36 -2.81
CA GLN A 115 21.41 0.97 -3.36
C GLN A 115 20.16 1.86 -3.25
N SER A 116 18.98 1.32 -3.58
CA SER A 116 17.71 2.04 -3.46
C SER A 116 17.39 2.42 -2.01
N HIS A 117 17.63 1.50 -1.07
CA HIS A 117 17.49 1.71 0.37
C HIS A 117 18.40 2.85 0.86
N ARG A 118 19.69 2.81 0.51
CA ARG A 118 20.67 3.84 0.89
C ARG A 118 20.31 5.22 0.33
N LEU A 119 19.90 5.29 -0.94
CA LEU A 119 19.52 6.57 -1.55
C LEU A 119 18.27 7.15 -0.89
N ALA A 120 17.25 6.32 -0.64
CA ALA A 120 16.06 6.76 0.07
C ALA A 120 16.40 7.31 1.47
N ALA A 121 17.32 6.67 2.20
CA ALA A 121 17.80 7.18 3.48
C ALA A 121 18.46 8.56 3.34
N LEU A 122 19.39 8.73 2.39
CA LEU A 122 20.09 10.02 2.17
C LEU A 122 19.13 11.18 1.81
N VAL A 123 18.06 10.89 1.08
CA VAL A 123 17.02 11.89 0.75
C VAL A 123 16.22 12.27 1.99
N LEU A 124 15.82 11.29 2.78
CA LEU A 124 15.02 11.51 3.98
C LEU A 124 15.82 12.19 5.09
N ASP A 125 17.13 11.96 5.14
CA ASP A 125 18.06 12.65 6.04
C ASP A 125 18.42 14.07 5.55
N GLY A 126 17.92 14.49 4.37
CA GLY A 126 18.19 15.81 3.79
C GLY A 126 19.63 15.99 3.27
N VAL A 127 20.41 14.91 3.19
CA VAL A 127 21.81 14.94 2.70
C VAL A 127 21.86 15.06 1.18
N MET A 128 20.82 14.62 0.48
CA MET A 128 20.74 14.60 -0.98
C MET A 128 19.42 15.22 -1.46
N ASP A 129 19.51 16.14 -2.42
CA ASP A 129 18.34 16.70 -3.09
C ASP A 129 17.88 15.83 -4.27
N TYR A 130 16.65 16.07 -4.76
CA TYR A 130 16.08 15.33 -5.88
C TYR A 130 16.83 15.51 -7.21
N GLU A 131 17.50 16.66 -7.41
CA GLU A 131 18.26 16.91 -8.64
C GLU A 131 19.52 16.04 -8.69
N GLN A 132 20.19 15.86 -7.55
CA GLN A 132 21.37 15.01 -7.43
C GLN A 132 21.03 13.54 -7.73
N ILE A 133 19.86 13.06 -7.30
CA ILE A 133 19.36 11.71 -7.65
C ILE A 133 19.19 11.58 -9.17
N ALA A 134 18.57 12.57 -9.81
CA ALA A 134 18.30 12.56 -11.24
C ALA A 134 19.60 12.59 -12.07
N ARG A 135 20.59 13.39 -11.64
CA ARG A 135 21.91 13.47 -12.31
C ARG A 135 22.70 12.17 -12.22
N ASN A 136 22.55 11.41 -11.14
CA ASN A 136 23.18 10.10 -10.97
C ASN A 136 22.52 8.97 -11.80
N GLY A 137 21.60 9.32 -12.71
CA GLY A 137 20.91 8.36 -13.58
C GLY A 137 19.92 7.46 -12.83
N PHE A 138 19.60 7.80 -11.58
CA PHE A 138 18.73 6.99 -10.74
C PHE A 138 17.28 7.44 -10.92
N TRP A 139 16.51 6.68 -11.69
CA TRP A 139 15.07 6.90 -11.80
C TRP A 139 14.38 6.10 -10.71
N LEU A 140 14.06 6.75 -9.58
CA LEU A 140 13.07 6.22 -8.66
C LEU A 140 11.79 6.01 -9.48
N ARG A 141 11.46 4.76 -9.81
CA ARG A 141 10.16 4.42 -10.42
C ARG A 141 9.10 4.71 -9.37
N SER A 142 8.64 5.96 -9.35
CA SER A 142 7.49 6.52 -8.62
C SER A 142 7.23 5.88 -7.25
N ILE A 143 7.83 6.44 -6.19
CA ILE A 143 7.34 6.19 -4.83
C ILE A 143 6.05 7.01 -4.67
N CYS A 144 4.89 6.37 -4.75
CA CYS A 144 3.62 7.01 -4.43
C CYS A 144 3.42 6.99 -2.91
N LEU A 145 3.87 8.05 -2.22
CA LEU A 145 3.51 8.25 -0.82
C LEU A 145 2.13 8.89 -0.75
N ARG A 146 1.15 8.16 -0.20
CA ARG A 146 -0.15 8.74 0.15
C ARG A 146 -0.03 9.39 1.52
N VAL A 147 0.09 10.72 1.54
CA VAL A 147 -0.02 11.50 2.78
C VAL A 147 -1.50 11.61 3.13
N SER A 148 -1.96 10.82 4.10
CA SER A 148 -3.32 10.89 4.63
C SER A 148 -3.42 12.06 5.61
N GLY A 149 -3.63 13.28 5.10
CA GLY A 149 -4.07 14.41 5.93
C GLY A 149 -5.59 14.37 6.10
N SER A 150 -6.08 14.30 7.33
CA SER A 150 -7.52 14.28 7.67
C SER A 150 -8.19 15.66 7.65
N GLY A 151 -7.61 16.65 6.94
CA GLY A 151 -8.19 17.98 6.78
C GLY A 151 -8.95 18.10 5.48
N ARG A 152 -10.19 18.64 5.51
CA ARG A 152 -10.86 19.11 4.29
C ARG A 152 -9.93 20.10 3.59
N PRO A 153 -9.60 19.91 2.30
CA PRO A 153 -8.74 20.87 1.60
C PRO A 153 -9.49 22.20 1.49
N ALA A 154 -8.85 23.28 1.94
CA ALA A 154 -9.26 24.63 1.61
C ALA A 154 -9.22 24.81 0.07
N PRO A 155 -10.13 25.59 -0.52
CA PRO A 155 -10.06 25.91 -1.95
C PRO A 155 -8.76 26.66 -2.22
N GLY A 156 -7.78 25.97 -2.82
CA GLY A 156 -6.42 26.48 -3.08
C GLY A 156 -5.25 25.61 -2.60
N GLY A 157 -5.50 24.41 -2.05
CA GLY A 157 -4.44 23.48 -1.60
C GLY A 157 -3.85 22.54 -2.67
N PRO A 158 -2.70 21.89 -2.39
CA PRO A 158 -1.70 21.46 -3.38
C PRO A 158 -2.17 20.35 -4.33
N HIS A 159 -1.81 20.52 -5.60
CA HIS A 159 -2.08 19.58 -6.69
C HIS A 159 -1.17 18.35 -6.62
N TRP A 160 -1.72 17.17 -6.91
CA TRP A 160 -0.97 15.93 -7.06
C TRP A 160 -0.23 15.91 -8.39
N TRP A 161 1.04 15.47 -8.37
CA TRP A 161 1.88 15.35 -9.56
C TRP A 161 1.95 13.89 -10.01
N ARG A 162 1.67 13.64 -11.29
CA ARG A 162 1.95 12.36 -11.95
C ARG A 162 2.86 12.62 -13.14
N LEU A 163 4.13 12.23 -13.04
CA LEU A 163 5.07 12.30 -14.17
C LEU A 163 4.89 11.04 -15.00
N ASN A 164 4.24 11.17 -16.16
CA ASN A 164 4.14 10.10 -17.15
C ASN A 164 5.10 10.40 -18.31
N ARG A 165 6.02 9.49 -18.60
CA ARG A 165 6.84 9.54 -19.83
C ARG A 165 6.47 8.33 -20.70
N SER A 166 5.56 8.54 -21.64
CA SER A 166 5.34 7.58 -22.73
C SER A 166 6.50 7.71 -23.73
N ALA A 167 7.03 6.58 -24.18
CA ALA A 167 7.76 6.48 -25.45
C ALA A 167 6.82 6.87 -26.61
N PRO A 168 7.33 7.27 -27.79
CA PRO A 168 6.46 7.58 -28.91
C PRO A 168 5.78 6.29 -29.39
N GLY A 169 4.46 6.26 -29.25
CA GLY A 169 3.60 5.17 -29.69
C GLY A 169 3.28 4.17 -28.58
N TRP A 170 2.32 4.52 -27.71
CA TRP A 170 1.26 3.67 -27.12
C TRP A 170 0.66 4.42 -25.93
N CYS A 171 -0.62 4.78 -26.03
CA CYS A 171 -1.40 5.47 -25.00
C CYS A 171 -2.62 4.62 -24.63
N ASP A 172 -2.41 3.42 -24.10
CA ASP A 172 -3.50 2.63 -23.51
C ASP A 172 -3.40 2.68 -22.00
N SER A 173 -3.98 3.74 -21.43
CA SER A 173 -4.28 3.79 -20.00
C SER A 173 -5.52 4.65 -19.82
N VAL A 174 -6.62 3.97 -19.48
CA VAL A 174 -7.92 4.54 -19.14
C VAL A 174 -7.75 5.68 -18.13
N VAL A 175 -8.02 6.91 -18.57
CA VAL A 175 -8.11 8.09 -17.71
C VAL A 175 -9.53 8.13 -17.11
N PRO A 176 -9.71 8.29 -15.79
CA PRO A 176 -11.04 8.46 -15.22
C PRO A 176 -11.69 9.77 -15.73
N PRO A 177 -13.02 9.79 -15.94
CA PRO A 177 -13.69 10.76 -16.80
C PRO A 177 -13.81 12.20 -16.28
N ASP A 178 -13.34 12.54 -15.08
CA ASP A 178 -13.59 13.85 -14.49
C ASP A 178 -12.36 14.79 -14.47
N PRO A 179 -12.43 15.98 -15.12
CA PRO A 179 -11.40 17.03 -15.10
C PRO A 179 -11.46 17.94 -13.86
N PRO A 180 -10.42 18.77 -13.58
CA PRO A 180 -9.30 19.09 -14.48
C PRO A 180 -7.95 18.46 -14.07
N TRP A 181 -7.39 17.64 -14.97
CA TRP A 181 -5.99 17.23 -14.94
C TRP A 181 -5.20 18.10 -15.93
N ARG A 182 -4.04 18.62 -15.51
CA ARG A 182 -3.06 19.24 -16.41
C ARG A 182 -1.90 18.29 -16.62
N CYS A 183 -1.61 17.93 -17.87
CA CYS A 183 -0.42 17.16 -18.23
C CYS A 183 0.71 18.10 -18.62
N TRP A 184 1.89 17.89 -18.02
CA TRP A 184 3.12 18.59 -18.37
C TRP A 184 4.12 17.60 -18.95
N LYS A 185 4.81 17.99 -20.02
CA LYS A 185 5.82 17.18 -20.68
C LYS A 185 7.20 17.79 -20.39
N LEU A 186 8.11 16.98 -19.85
CA LEU A 186 9.48 17.43 -19.60
C LEU A 186 10.33 17.20 -20.85
N SER A 187 10.75 18.29 -21.50
CA SER A 187 11.67 18.25 -22.63
C SER A 187 13.05 17.73 -22.20
N ARG A 188 13.85 17.21 -23.15
CA ARG A 188 15.21 16.71 -22.87
C ARG A 188 16.17 17.80 -22.35
N SER A 189 15.84 19.07 -22.53
CA SER A 189 16.61 20.22 -22.04
C SER A 189 16.17 20.73 -20.65
N GLY A 190 15.31 20.00 -19.94
CA GLY A 190 14.86 20.37 -18.59
C GLY A 190 13.86 21.52 -18.53
N LYS A 191 13.40 22.07 -19.67
CA LYS A 191 12.37 23.12 -19.69
C LYS A 191 10.97 22.51 -19.65
N LEU A 192 10.16 22.94 -18.68
CA LEU A 192 8.73 22.66 -18.60
C LEU A 192 7.99 23.43 -19.70
N THR A 193 7.31 22.72 -20.58
CA THR A 193 6.42 23.32 -21.58
C THR A 193 5.00 22.86 -21.30
N THR A 194 4.07 23.81 -21.26
CA THR A 194 2.65 23.55 -21.03
C THR A 194 2.06 22.95 -22.31
N CYS A 195 1.58 21.71 -22.26
CA CYS A 195 0.75 21.18 -23.35
C CYS A 195 -0.71 21.51 -23.02
N VAL A 196 -1.28 22.47 -23.74
CA VAL A 196 -2.73 22.70 -23.71
C VAL A 196 -3.36 21.70 -24.66
N SER A 197 -3.89 20.60 -24.13
CA SER A 197 -4.75 19.70 -24.88
C SER A 197 -6.18 20.28 -24.87
N VAL A 198 -6.55 21.09 -25.87
CA VAL A 198 -7.97 21.41 -26.11
C VAL A 198 -8.57 20.28 -26.93
N GLY A 199 -9.01 19.22 -26.24
CA GLY A 199 -9.78 18.14 -26.85
C GLY A 199 -11.20 18.17 -26.29
N HIS A 200 -12.13 18.77 -27.02
CA HIS A 200 -13.56 18.60 -26.76
C HIS A 200 -13.93 17.17 -27.16
N PHE A 201 -14.13 16.28 -26.18
CA PHE A 201 -14.71 14.96 -26.43
C PHE A 201 -16.24 15.11 -26.48
N PRO A 202 -16.93 14.72 -27.57
CA PRO A 202 -18.38 14.67 -27.57
C PRO A 202 -18.84 13.59 -26.59
N ARG A 203 -19.78 13.93 -25.70
CA ARG A 203 -20.45 12.96 -24.82
C ARG A 203 -21.20 11.93 -25.68
N PRO A 204 -21.03 10.62 -25.47
CA PRO A 204 -21.92 9.64 -26.09
C PRO A 204 -23.32 9.77 -25.49
N ASN A 205 -24.27 10.17 -26.33
CA ASN A 205 -25.68 10.22 -26.01
C ASN A 205 -26.28 8.82 -26.27
N LYS A 206 -26.16 7.91 -25.28
CA LYS A 206 -27.06 6.76 -24.96
C LYS A 206 -26.30 5.60 -24.30
N PRO A 207 -26.93 4.88 -23.34
CA PRO A 207 -26.38 3.66 -22.76
C PRO A 207 -26.71 2.45 -23.66
N GLY A 208 -25.72 1.57 -23.92
CA GLY A 208 -26.01 0.19 -24.34
C GLY A 208 -25.36 -0.38 -25.60
N SER A 209 -24.17 0.06 -26.04
CA SER A 209 -23.45 -0.66 -27.11
C SER A 209 -21.95 -0.70 -26.87
N TRP A 210 -21.41 -1.92 -26.73
CA TRP A 210 -19.97 -2.20 -26.84
C TRP A 210 -19.62 -2.41 -28.32
N PRO A 211 -18.52 -1.86 -28.84
CA PRO A 211 -18.08 -2.21 -30.18
C PRO A 211 -17.44 -3.60 -30.20
N VAL A 212 -17.97 -4.46 -31.08
CA VAL A 212 -17.37 -5.72 -31.52
C VAL A 212 -16.15 -5.37 -32.38
N VAL A 213 -14.98 -5.82 -31.96
CA VAL A 213 -13.75 -5.75 -32.77
C VAL A 213 -13.76 -6.95 -33.71
N LEU A 214 -13.91 -6.69 -35.01
CA LEU A 214 -13.69 -7.68 -36.06
C LEU A 214 -12.20 -7.63 -36.46
N GLU A 215 -11.47 -8.70 -36.16
CA GLU A 215 -10.17 -8.97 -36.78
C GLU A 215 -10.39 -9.51 -38.20
N HIS A 216 -9.78 -8.87 -39.20
CA HIS A 216 -9.57 -9.45 -40.52
C HIS A 216 -8.07 -9.48 -40.81
N GLY A 217 -7.55 -10.69 -41.02
CA GLY A 217 -6.18 -10.92 -41.47
C GLY A 217 -6.09 -11.21 -42.97
N LYS A 218 -4.84 -11.09 -43.46
CA LYS A 218 -4.30 -11.59 -44.75
C LYS A 218 -4.80 -10.85 -46.01
N THR A 219 -4.02 -10.59 -47.07
CA THR A 219 -2.75 -11.18 -47.58
C THR A 219 -2.12 -10.26 -48.64
N ALA A 220 -0.87 -10.57 -49.01
CA ALA A 220 -0.03 -9.93 -50.01
C ALA A 220 -0.63 -9.85 -51.44
N GLY A 221 -0.10 -8.90 -52.22
CA GLY A 221 -0.24 -8.83 -53.68
C GLY A 221 0.95 -8.11 -54.32
N HIS A 222 1.84 -8.88 -54.95
CA HIS A 222 2.75 -8.43 -56.01
C HIS A 222 1.93 -8.15 -57.29
N GLY A 223 2.37 -7.19 -58.09
CA GLY A 223 1.82 -6.96 -59.43
C GLY A 223 2.58 -5.86 -60.17
N SER A 224 3.54 -6.27 -60.99
CA SER A 224 4.23 -5.46 -61.98
C SER A 224 3.31 -5.02 -63.12
N ALA A 225 3.60 -3.86 -63.68
CA ALA A 225 3.66 -3.62 -65.12
C ALA A 225 4.70 -2.52 -65.37
#